data_AF-A0A9E2EGE3-F1
#
_entry.id   AF-A0A9E2EGE3-F1
#
_cell.length_a   1.000
_cell.length_b   1.000
_cell.length_c   1.000
_cell.angle_alpha   90.00
_cell.angle_beta   90.00
_cell.angle_gamma   90.00
#
_symmetry.space_group_name_H-M   'P 1'
#
loop_
_entity.id
_entity.type
_entity.pdbx_description
1 polymer ?
#
loop_
_entity_poly.entity_id
_entity_poly.type
_entity_poly.pdbx_seq_one_letter_code
_entity_poly.pdbx_strand_id
1 'polypeptide(L)'
;MLAVSKKTLRTIAAIVWLSGGIILLLKAASLLTQATALRPDTTWPWLAVAAGFLIGAVKARFLFSGFCRKNLDRIAALTDPQFWQAFRPGFYVFMTAMVLLASALAKLAIGHYSGLLAMVILDISIAVALLGSFRVFSQHP
;
A
#
# COMPACT_ATOMS: atom_id res chain seq x y z
N MET A 1 -7.17 1.63 -29.24
CA MET A 1 -6.46 1.22 -28.01
C MET A 1 -5.21 2.09 -27.89
N LEU A 2 -4.95 2.77 -26.77
CA LEU A 2 -3.79 3.66 -26.66
C LEU A 2 -2.54 2.81 -26.37
N ALA A 3 -1.78 2.51 -27.43
CA ALA A 3 -0.48 1.86 -27.34
C ALA A 3 0.51 2.79 -26.64
N VAL A 4 1.34 2.23 -25.76
CA VAL A 4 2.33 2.99 -24.98
C VAL A 4 3.62 2.19 -24.86
N SER A 5 4.71 2.87 -24.53
CA SER A 5 5.99 2.19 -24.27
C SER A 5 5.96 1.39 -22.95
N LYS A 6 6.79 0.35 -22.86
CA LYS A 6 7.03 -0.40 -21.61
C LYS A 6 7.52 0.52 -20.47
N LYS A 7 8.33 1.53 -20.82
CA LYS A 7 8.79 2.56 -19.87
C LYS A 7 7.63 3.34 -19.27
N THR A 8 6.64 3.72 -20.09
CA THR A 8 5.42 4.40 -19.63
C THR A 8 4.65 3.53 -18.64
N LEU A 9 4.45 2.24 -18.93
CA LEU A 9 3.77 1.31 -18.02
C LEU A 9 4.50 1.14 -16.69
N ARG A 10 5.84 1.05 -16.73
CA ARG A 10 6.66 1.01 -15.51
C ARG A 10 6.48 2.26 -14.67
N THR A 11 6.50 3.44 -15.29
CA THR A 11 6.29 4.72 -14.60
C THR A 11 4.89 4.80 -13.98
N ILE A 12 3.84 4.40 -14.73
CA ILE A 12 2.47 4.35 -14.20
C ILE A 12 2.39 3.41 -13.00
N ALA A 13 2.97 2.21 -13.10
CA ALA A 13 2.97 1.25 -12.01
C ALA A 13 3.70 1.81 -10.76
N ALA A 14 4.84 2.47 -10.95
CA ALA A 14 5.60 3.11 -9.87
C ALA A 14 4.81 4.25 -9.20
N ILE A 15 4.12 5.10 -9.99
CA ILE A 15 3.28 6.18 -9.48
C ILE A 15 2.12 5.62 -8.66
N VAL A 16 1.40 4.63 -9.18
CA VAL A 16 0.29 3.98 -8.45
C VAL A 16 0.79 3.39 -7.13
N TRP A 17 1.96 2.76 -7.14
CA TRP A 17 2.56 2.17 -5.95
C TRP A 17 2.91 3.21 -4.88
N LEU A 18 3.56 4.30 -5.30
CA LEU A 18 3.96 5.40 -4.42
C LEU A 18 2.74 6.14 -3.84
N SER A 19 1.77 6.46 -4.70
CA SER A 19 0.51 7.10 -4.29
C SER A 19 -0.25 6.25 -3.28
N GLY A 20 -0.32 4.94 -3.49
CA GLY A 20 -0.92 4.01 -2.52
C GLY A 20 -0.26 4.10 -1.14
N GLY A 21 1.07 4.14 -1.09
CA GLY A 21 1.82 4.29 0.17
C GLY A 21 1.53 5.60 0.88
N ILE A 22 1.55 6.73 0.15
CA ILE A 22 1.29 8.07 0.71
C ILE A 22 -0.14 8.17 1.25
N ILE A 23 -1.15 7.73 0.48
CA ILE A 23 -2.55 7.78 0.88
C ILE A 23 -2.78 6.99 2.18
N LEU A 24 -2.16 5.81 2.31
CA LEU A 24 -2.27 4.99 3.51
C LEU A 24 -1.61 5.64 4.73
N LEU A 25 -0.48 6.34 4.57
CA LEU A 25 0.12 7.11 5.67
C LEU A 25 -0.78 8.25 6.13
N LEU A 26 -1.38 8.99 5.20
CA LEU A 26 -2.31 10.08 5.53
C LEU A 26 -3.54 9.55 6.28
N LYS A 27 -4.10 8.42 5.83
CA LYS A 27 -5.22 7.76 6.49
C LYS A 27 -4.83 7.25 7.88
N ALA A 28 -3.67 6.61 8.01
CA ALA A 28 -3.16 6.15 9.30
C ALA A 28 -2.94 7.30 10.28
N ALA A 29 -2.43 8.45 9.82
CA ALA A 29 -2.27 9.64 10.65
C ALA A 29 -3.63 10.13 11.18
N SER A 30 -4.66 10.17 10.34
CA SER A 30 -6.03 10.54 10.75
C SER A 30 -6.64 9.54 11.74
N LEU A 31 -6.36 8.24 11.62
CA LEU A 31 -6.81 7.24 12.58
C LEU A 31 -6.04 7.32 13.91
N LEU A 32 -4.74 7.64 13.83
CA LEU A 32 -3.88 7.82 14.99
C LEU A 32 -4.34 9.02 15.82
N THR A 33 -4.68 10.15 15.20
CA THR A 33 -5.20 11.33 15.91
C THR A 33 -6.52 11.04 16.61
N GLN A 34 -7.42 10.27 15.96
CA GLN A 34 -8.66 9.81 16.59
C GLN A 34 -8.39 8.89 17.79
N ALA A 35 -7.45 7.95 17.67
CA ALA A 35 -7.09 7.05 18.76
C ALA A 35 -6.48 7.83 19.94
N THR A 36 -5.58 8.78 19.68
CA THR A 36 -4.99 9.62 20.73
C THR A 36 -6.01 10.53 21.40
N ALA A 37 -7.01 11.02 20.66
CA ALA A 37 -8.10 11.83 21.24
C ALA A 37 -9.00 11.00 22.18
N LEU A 38 -9.19 9.71 21.87
CA LEU A 38 -9.94 8.79 22.72
C LEU A 38 -9.21 8.45 24.04
N ARG A 39 -7.88 8.37 24.02
CA ARG A 39 -7.05 8.05 25.20
C ARG A 39 -5.70 8.79 25.16
N PRO A 40 -5.66 10.07 25.58
CA PRO A 40 -4.47 10.90 25.46
C PRO A 40 -3.30 10.44 26.35
N ASP A 41 -3.59 9.83 27.50
CA ASP A 41 -2.58 9.46 28.50
C ASP A 41 -1.87 8.12 28.21
N THR A 42 -1.97 7.61 26.99
CA THR A 42 -1.50 6.27 26.62
C THR A 42 -0.42 6.30 25.55
N THR A 43 0.58 5.42 25.69
CA THR A 43 1.70 5.27 24.73
C THR A 43 1.44 4.21 23.65
N TRP A 44 0.37 3.44 23.78
CA TRP A 44 -0.06 2.42 22.82
C TRP A 44 -0.15 2.88 21.36
N PRO A 45 -0.56 4.13 21.02
CA PRO A 45 -0.57 4.59 19.63
C PRO A 45 0.82 4.57 19.00
N TRP A 46 1.88 4.88 19.76
CA TRP A 46 3.26 4.82 19.28
C TRP A 46 3.77 3.39 19.13
N LEU A 47 3.36 2.48 20.02
CA LEU A 47 3.63 1.05 19.86
C LEU A 47 2.95 0.49 18.59
N ALA A 48 1.73 0.94 18.28
CA ALA A 48 1.03 0.59 17.05
C ALA A 48 1.78 1.09 15.81
N VAL A 49 2.32 2.32 15.84
CA VAL A 49 3.18 2.85 14.76
C VAL A 49 4.43 1.98 14.59
N ALA A 50 5.13 1.66 15.67
CA ALA A 50 6.33 0.83 15.64
C ALA A 50 6.04 -0.58 15.10
N ALA A 51 4.96 -1.21 15.56
CA ALA A 51 4.51 -2.51 15.08
C ALA A 51 4.18 -2.47 13.58
N GLY A 52 3.44 -1.45 13.14
CA GLY A 52 3.14 -1.23 11.72
C GLY A 52 4.41 -1.15 10.87
N PHE A 53 5.41 -0.39 11.32
CA PHE A 53 6.68 -0.25 10.63
C PHE A 53 7.43 -1.58 10.51
N LEU A 54 7.57 -2.33 11.61
CA LEU A 54 8.26 -3.63 11.63
C LEU A 54 7.58 -4.65 10.71
N ILE A 55 6.27 -4.81 10.84
CA ILE A 55 5.49 -5.74 10.00
C ILE A 55 5.58 -5.31 8.53
N GLY A 56 5.50 -4.00 8.26
CA GLY A 56 5.62 -3.44 6.92
C GLY A 56 6.98 -3.68 6.28
N ALA A 57 8.08 -3.52 7.04
CA ALA A 57 9.42 -3.76 6.55
C ALA A 57 9.64 -5.24 6.16
N VAL A 58 9.10 -6.17 6.95
CA VAL A 58 9.09 -7.61 6.63
C VAL A 58 8.31 -7.86 5.34
N LYS A 59 7.08 -7.33 5.22
CA LYS A 59 6.27 -7.46 4.01
C LYS A 59 6.94 -6.83 2.77
N ALA A 60 7.63 -5.70 2.94
CA ALA A 60 8.36 -5.03 1.87
C ALA A 60 9.37 -6.00 1.24
N ARG A 61 10.20 -6.62 2.09
CA ARG A 61 11.30 -7.50 1.67
C ARG A 61 10.81 -8.81 1.06
N PHE A 62 9.86 -9.48 1.72
CA PHE A 62 9.53 -10.86 1.38
C PHE A 62 8.34 -11.01 0.42
N LEU A 63 7.42 -10.05 0.38
CA LEU A 63 6.16 -10.18 -0.37
C LEU A 63 6.04 -9.13 -1.47
N PHE A 64 6.12 -7.85 -1.10
CA PHE A 64 5.88 -6.75 -2.04
C PHE A 64 7.00 -6.61 -3.08
N SER A 65 8.28 -6.76 -2.70
CA SER A 65 9.37 -6.76 -3.68
C SER A 65 9.22 -7.86 -4.73
N GLY A 66 8.73 -9.04 -4.34
CA GLY A 66 8.43 -10.13 -5.28
C GLY A 66 7.28 -9.80 -6.23
N PHE A 67 6.22 -9.15 -5.73
CA PHE A 67 5.12 -8.68 -6.57
C PHE A 67 5.53 -7.60 -7.56
N CYS A 68 6.35 -6.63 -7.14
CA CYS A 68 6.91 -5.62 -8.03
C CYS A 68 7.71 -6.26 -9.16
N ARG A 69 8.63 -7.18 -8.84
CA ARG A 69 9.46 -7.87 -9.85
C ARG A 69 8.60 -8.67 -10.83
N LYS A 70 7.67 -9.49 -10.35
CA LYS A 70 6.72 -10.23 -11.20
C LYS A 70 5.90 -9.31 -12.13
N ASN A 71 5.50 -8.13 -11.66
CA ASN A 71 4.78 -7.18 -12.50
C ASN A 71 5.68 -6.54 -13.57
N LEU A 72 6.93 -6.22 -13.21
CA LEU A 72 7.91 -5.66 -14.14
C LEU A 72 8.35 -6.68 -15.20
N ASP A 73 8.62 -7.92 -14.82
CA ASP A 73 8.89 -9.04 -15.73
C ASP A 73 7.74 -9.21 -16.73
N ARG A 74 6.49 -9.12 -16.25
CA ARG A 74 5.31 -9.16 -17.12
C ARG A 74 5.27 -7.98 -18.09
N ILE A 75 5.52 -6.76 -17.63
CA ILE A 75 5.55 -5.57 -18.51
C ILE A 75 6.64 -5.73 -19.57
N ALA A 76 7.81 -6.27 -19.19
CA ALA A 76 8.91 -6.52 -20.10
C ALA A 76 8.55 -7.54 -21.20
N ALA A 77 7.73 -8.54 -20.86
CA ALA A 77 7.26 -9.58 -21.79
C ALA A 77 6.10 -9.14 -22.73
N LEU A 78 5.53 -7.94 -22.58
CA LEU A 78 4.46 -7.47 -23.48
C LEU A 78 5.00 -7.16 -24.89
N THR A 79 4.35 -7.67 -25.93
CA THR A 79 4.71 -7.38 -27.33
C THR A 79 4.16 -6.03 -27.79
N ASP A 80 2.88 -5.76 -27.50
CA ASP A 80 2.20 -4.50 -27.80
C ASP A 80 1.58 -3.92 -26.51
N PRO A 81 2.30 -3.05 -25.78
CA PRO A 81 1.88 -2.61 -24.46
C PRO A 81 0.75 -1.56 -24.55
N GLN A 82 -0.31 -1.77 -23.78
CA GLN A 82 -1.46 -0.86 -23.71
C GLN A 82 -1.53 -0.17 -22.36
N PHE A 83 -2.02 1.07 -22.29
CA PHE A 83 -1.95 1.89 -21.07
C PHE A 83 -2.57 1.25 -19.82
N TRP A 84 -3.64 0.44 -19.96
CA TRP A 84 -4.29 -0.25 -18.83
C TRP A 84 -3.54 -1.52 -18.37
N GLN A 85 -2.51 -1.94 -19.11
CA GLN A 85 -1.72 -3.12 -18.77
C GLN A 85 -0.57 -2.81 -17.82
N ALA A 86 -0.63 -1.71 -17.05
CA ALA A 86 0.33 -1.42 -15.98
C ALA A 86 0.27 -2.47 -14.86
N PHE A 87 -0.91 -3.03 -14.60
CA PHE A 87 -1.12 -4.20 -13.75
C PHE A 87 -2.00 -5.24 -14.43
N ARG A 88 -2.08 -6.46 -13.86
CA ARG A 88 -3.04 -7.47 -14.32
C ARG A 88 -4.47 -7.06 -13.93
N PRO A 89 -5.51 -7.38 -14.73
CA PRO A 89 -6.90 -7.12 -14.37
C PRO A 89 -7.28 -7.57 -12.95
N GLY A 90 -6.85 -8.78 -12.55
CA GLY A 90 -7.10 -9.31 -11.20
C GLY A 90 -6.46 -8.49 -10.07
N PHE A 91 -5.36 -7.77 -10.33
CA PHE A 91 -4.76 -6.87 -9.35
C PHE A 91 -5.67 -5.67 -9.06
N TYR A 92 -6.33 -5.12 -10.08
CA TYR A 92 -7.28 -4.03 -9.89
C TYR A 92 -8.49 -4.49 -9.05
N VAL A 93 -9.02 -5.69 -9.32
CA VAL A 93 -10.11 -6.28 -8.52
C VAL A 93 -9.68 -6.45 -7.06
N PHE A 94 -8.49 -7.03 -6.83
CA PHE A 94 -7.94 -7.21 -5.49
C PHE A 94 -7.78 -5.88 -4.74
N MET A 95 -7.21 -4.86 -5.40
CA MET A 95 -7.02 -3.54 -4.81
C MET A 95 -8.34 -2.88 -4.43
N THR A 96 -9.33 -2.92 -5.34
CA THR A 96 -10.67 -2.39 -5.06
C THR A 96 -11.31 -3.10 -3.86
N ALA A 97 -11.28 -4.43 -3.83
CA ALA A 97 -11.84 -5.21 -2.72
C ALA A 97 -11.15 -4.87 -1.38
N MET A 98 -9.82 -4.79 -1.36
CA MET A 98 -9.05 -4.48 -0.15
C MET A 98 -9.36 -3.06 0.35
N VAL A 99 -9.46 -2.06 -0.55
CA VAL A 99 -9.79 -0.67 -0.18
C VAL A 99 -11.20 -0.58 0.39
N LEU A 100 -12.17 -1.26 -0.23
CA LEU A 100 -13.55 -1.30 0.26
C LEU A 100 -13.63 -1.95 1.64
N LEU A 101 -12.97 -3.10 1.82
CA LEU A 101 -12.92 -3.79 3.10
C LEU A 101 -12.25 -2.93 4.18
N ALA A 102 -11.10 -2.32 3.89
CA ALA A 102 -10.40 -1.45 4.83
C ALA A 102 -11.22 -0.20 5.19
N SER A 103 -12.01 0.34 4.25
CA SER A 103 -12.92 1.46 4.50
C SER A 103 -14.10 1.05 5.39
N ALA A 104 -14.69 -0.12 5.13
CA ALA A 104 -15.77 -0.66 5.96
C ALA A 104 -15.28 -0.92 7.40
N LEU A 105 -14.13 -1.56 7.56
CA LEU A 105 -13.53 -1.82 8.88
C LEU A 105 -13.15 -0.52 9.59
N ALA A 106 -12.62 0.48 8.89
CA ALA A 106 -12.30 1.78 9.48
C ALA A 106 -13.55 2.47 10.04
N LYS A 107 -14.69 2.40 9.34
CA LYS A 107 -15.97 2.95 9.81
C LYS A 107 -16.47 2.23 11.06
N LEU A 108 -16.35 0.90 11.09
CA LEU A 108 -16.72 0.09 12.26
C LEU A 108 -15.80 0.33 13.47
N ALA A 109 -14.56 0.76 13.22
CA ALA A 109 -13.59 1.06 14.27
C ALA A 109 -13.79 2.44 14.93
N ILE A 110 -14.64 3.31 14.37
CA ILE A 110 -14.88 4.64 14.95
C ILE A 110 -15.42 4.51 16.37
N GLY A 111 -14.84 5.25 17.31
CA GLY A 111 -15.17 5.18 18.75
C GLY A 111 -14.57 3.98 19.49
N HIS A 112 -14.00 3.00 18.79
CA HIS A 112 -13.38 1.83 19.39
C HIS A 112 -11.85 1.93 19.33
N TYR A 113 -11.25 2.30 20.45
CA TYR A 113 -9.80 2.54 20.57
C TYR A 113 -8.93 1.39 19.99
N SER A 114 -9.22 0.14 20.36
CA SER A 114 -8.49 -1.04 19.84
C SER A 114 -8.67 -1.23 18.33
N GLY A 115 -9.86 -0.96 17.81
CA GLY A 115 -10.16 -1.00 16.37
C GLY A 115 -9.34 0.05 15.60
N LEU A 116 -9.26 1.27 16.12
CA LEU A 116 -8.45 2.34 15.52
C LEU A 116 -6.97 1.96 15.51
N LEU A 117 -6.43 1.43 16.61
CA LEU A 117 -5.04 0.97 16.66
C LEU A 117 -4.77 -0.17 15.68
N ALA A 118 -5.68 -1.14 15.55
CA ALA A 118 -5.55 -2.22 14.57
C ALA A 118 -5.50 -1.68 13.13
N MET A 119 -6.34 -0.69 12.81
CA MET A 119 -6.34 -0.05 11.49
C MET A 119 -5.09 0.80 11.25
N VAL A 120 -4.56 1.48 12.29
CA VAL A 120 -3.25 2.18 12.22
C VAL A 120 -2.13 1.21 11.88
N ILE A 121 -2.05 0.08 12.59
CA ILE A 121 -1.02 -0.96 12.33
C ILE A 121 -1.14 -1.46 10.89
N LEU A 122 -2.37 -1.74 10.44
CA LEU A 122 -2.63 -2.24 9.10
C LEU A 122 -2.20 -1.25 8.02
N ASP A 123 -2.67 0.00 8.10
CA ASP A 123 -2.42 1.02 7.08
C ASP A 123 -0.93 1.40 7.05
N ILE A 124 -0.26 1.56 8.20
CA ILE A 124 1.20 1.80 8.27
C ILE A 124 1.97 0.59 7.71
N SER A 125 1.57 -0.63 8.07
CA SER A 125 2.23 -1.85 7.57
C SER A 125 2.19 -1.94 6.05
N ILE A 126 1.05 -1.66 5.44
CA ILE A 126 0.92 -1.69 3.97
C ILE A 126 1.68 -0.51 3.36
N ALA A 127 1.60 0.70 3.94
CA ALA A 127 2.31 1.86 3.45
C ALA A 127 3.83 1.63 3.42
N VAL A 128 4.40 1.14 4.52
CA VAL A 128 5.84 0.82 4.61
C VAL A 128 6.22 -0.30 3.63
N ALA A 129 5.34 -1.29 3.43
CA ALA A 129 5.57 -2.33 2.43
C ALA A 129 5.63 -1.77 0.99
N LEU A 130 4.71 -0.87 0.63
CA LEU A 130 4.68 -0.19 -0.67
C LEU A 130 5.92 0.69 -0.89
N LEU A 131 6.22 1.56 0.08
CA LEU A 131 7.36 2.47 0.00
C LEU A 131 8.71 1.72 0.02
N GLY A 132 8.86 0.72 0.88
CA GLY A 132 10.08 -0.07 0.98
C GLY A 132 10.35 -0.92 -0.27
N SER A 133 9.29 -1.36 -0.96
CA SER A 133 9.40 -2.10 -2.23
C SER A 133 9.56 -1.19 -3.46
N PHE A 134 9.35 0.12 -3.33
CA PHE A 134 9.47 1.08 -4.43
C PHE A 134 10.85 1.04 -5.12
N ARG A 135 11.92 0.76 -4.37
CA ARG A 135 13.28 0.59 -4.90
C ARG A 135 13.40 -0.45 -6.02
N VAL A 136 12.47 -1.39 -6.11
CA VAL A 136 12.47 -2.41 -7.18
C VAL A 136 12.22 -1.78 -8.55
N PHE A 137 11.46 -0.68 -8.62
CA PHE A 137 11.18 0.01 -9.89
C PHE A 137 12.42 0.69 -10.49
N SER A 138 13.42 1.05 -9.68
CA SER A 138 14.69 1.63 -10.17
C SER A 138 15.76 0.59 -10.47
N GLN A 139 15.71 -0.59 -9.84
CA GLN A 139 16.71 -1.66 -9.99
C GLN A 139 16.40 -2.65 -11.10
N HIS A 140 15.21 -2.59 -11.70
CA HIS A 140 14.79 -3.53 -12.73
C HIS A 140 15.23 -3.05 -14.13
N PRO A 141 15.96 -3.89 -14.90
CA PRO A 141 16.28 -3.60 -16.29
C PRO A 141 15.00 -3.43 -17.13
#